data_AF-A0A431HRC5-F1
#
_entry.id   AF-A0A431HRC5-F1
#
_cell.length_a   1.000
_cell.length_b   1.000
_cell.length_c   1.000
_cell.angle_alpha   90.00
_cell.angle_beta   90.00
_cell.angle_gamma   90.00
#
_symmetry.space_group_name_H-M   'P 1'
#
loop_
_entity.id
_entity.type
_entity.pdbx_description
1 polymer ?
#
loop_
_entity_poly.entity_id
_entity_poly.type
_entity_poly.pdbx_seq_one_letter_code
_entity_poly.pdbx_strand_id
1 'polypeptide(L)'
;FIIAGLGVFYGVQAASWIKWVGFIASIVIALGVFYFLSPVGVNLHKYFKESYREIQKVVWPTRKETMQFTWIVFLFVIILGLFLWAVDSGLAWILYGVILGKGS
;
A
#
# COMPACT_ATOMS: atom_id res chain seq x y z
N PHE A 1 27.47 -5.03 -21.68
CA PHE A 1 26.54 -6.00 -22.30
C PHE A 1 25.59 -5.37 -23.32
N ILE A 2 24.84 -4.31 -22.97
CA ILE A 2 23.88 -3.66 -23.88
C ILE A 2 24.55 -3.02 -25.10
N ILE A 3 25.67 -2.32 -24.93
CA ILE A 3 26.44 -1.71 -26.05
C ILE A 3 26.98 -2.78 -27.00
N ALA A 4 27.43 -3.93 -26.48
CA ALA A 4 27.86 -5.07 -27.29
C ALA A 4 26.69 -5.73 -28.02
N GLY A 5 25.51 -5.86 -27.38
CA GLY A 5 24.29 -6.35 -28.00
C GLY A 5 23.78 -5.44 -29.14
N LEU A 6 23.87 -4.12 -28.97
CA LEU A 6 23.58 -3.14 -30.02
C LEU A 6 24.59 -3.23 -31.17
N GLY A 7 25.87 -3.44 -30.89
CA GLY A 7 26.91 -3.66 -31.90
C GLY A 7 26.63 -4.89 -32.78
N VAL A 8 26.15 -5.98 -32.20
CA VAL A 8 25.73 -7.19 -32.94
C VAL A 8 24.47 -6.94 -33.77
N PHE A 9 23.52 -6.15 -33.25
CA PHE A 9 22.27 -5.82 -33.95
C PHE A 9 22.51 -4.98 -35.22
N TYR A 10 23.42 -3.99 -35.15
CA TYR A 10 23.72 -3.08 -36.27
C TYR A 10 24.84 -3.57 -37.19
N GLY A 11 25.83 -4.33 -36.69
CA GLY A 11 27.00 -4.75 -37.46
C GLY A 11 26.79 -5.96 -38.35
N VAL A 12 25.75 -6.77 -38.11
CA VAL A 12 25.52 -8.01 -38.86
C VAL A 12 24.45 -7.79 -39.95
N GLN A 13 24.82 -7.93 -41.23
CA GLN A 13 23.89 -7.97 -42.36
C GLN A 13 23.19 -9.34 -42.49
N ALA A 14 22.58 -9.83 -41.42
CA ALA A 14 21.85 -11.10 -41.39
C ALA A 14 20.34 -10.89 -41.27
N ALA A 15 19.61 -12.00 -41.41
CA ALA A 15 18.15 -12.05 -41.27
C ALA A 15 17.69 -11.42 -39.95
N SER A 16 16.59 -10.66 -40.02
CA SER A 16 16.08 -9.82 -38.92
C SER A 16 15.93 -10.58 -37.59
N TRP A 17 15.55 -11.86 -37.65
CA TRP A 17 15.39 -12.72 -36.47
C TRP A 17 16.68 -12.92 -35.65
N ILE A 18 17.84 -13.05 -36.30
CA ILE A 18 19.13 -13.29 -35.63
C ILE A 18 19.53 -12.08 -34.76
N LYS A 19 19.18 -10.88 -35.21
CA LYS A 19 19.45 -9.63 -34.49
C LYS A 19 18.66 -9.54 -33.18
N TRP A 20 17.38 -9.93 -33.21
CA TRP A 20 16.52 -9.99 -32.03
C TRP A 20 17.00 -11.04 -31.02
N VAL A 21 17.41 -12.22 -31.49
CA VAL A 21 17.96 -13.27 -30.62
C VAL A 21 19.25 -12.78 -29.93
N GLY A 22 20.16 -12.13 -30.66
CA GLY A 22 21.39 -11.58 -30.08
C GLY A 22 21.13 -10.50 -29.03
N PHE A 23 20.15 -9.63 -29.26
CA PHE A 23 19.76 -8.61 -28.31
C PHE A 23 19.17 -9.20 -27.03
N ILE A 24 18.22 -10.15 -27.16
CA ILE A 24 17.61 -10.84 -26.03
C ILE A 24 18.66 -11.62 -25.23
N ALA A 25 19.57 -12.33 -25.89
CA ALA A 25 20.66 -13.04 -25.23
C ALA A 25 21.55 -12.08 -24.42
N SER A 26 21.85 -10.89 -24.95
CA SER A 26 22.65 -9.88 -24.23
C SER A 26 21.95 -9.34 -22.97
N ILE A 27 20.62 -9.20 -23.01
CA ILE A 27 19.81 -8.77 -21.85
C ILE A 27 19.78 -9.87 -20.80
N VAL A 28 19.56 -11.12 -21.19
CA VAL A 28 19.54 -12.26 -20.27
C VAL A 28 20.88 -12.42 -19.58
N ILE A 29 22.00 -12.29 -20.31
CA ILE A 29 23.34 -12.33 -19.73
C ILE A 29 23.56 -11.16 -18.77
N ALA A 30 23.12 -9.94 -19.13
CA ALA A 30 23.26 -8.79 -18.25
C ALA A 30 22.49 -8.96 -16.93
N LEU A 31 21.25 -9.46 -17.00
CA LEU A 31 20.42 -9.75 -15.83
C LEU A 31 20.99 -10.89 -14.98
N GLY A 32 21.50 -11.95 -15.62
CA GLY A 32 22.16 -13.06 -14.93
C GLY A 32 23.42 -12.60 -14.19
N VAL A 33 24.29 -11.83 -14.85
CA VAL A 33 25.49 -11.26 -14.22
C VAL A 33 25.12 -10.31 -13.09
N PHE A 34 24.12 -9.45 -13.28
CA PHE A 34 23.64 -8.56 -12.22
C PHE A 34 23.12 -9.34 -11.00
N TYR A 35 22.40 -10.45 -11.21
CA TYR A 35 21.89 -11.26 -10.11
C TYR A 35 22.99 -12.02 -9.35
N PHE A 36 23.97 -12.61 -10.07
CA PHE A 36 24.99 -13.47 -9.46
C PHE A 36 26.23 -12.73 -8.95
N LEU A 37 26.66 -11.65 -9.60
CA LEU A 37 27.86 -10.90 -9.20
C LEU A 37 27.55 -9.72 -8.29
N SER A 38 26.33 -9.16 -8.34
CA SER A 38 26.02 -7.98 -7.53
C SER A 38 25.66 -8.38 -6.10
N PRO A 39 26.33 -7.81 -5.08
CA PRO A 39 25.92 -7.99 -3.69
C PRO A 39 24.48 -7.49 -3.45
N VAL A 40 24.00 -6.53 -4.24
CA VAL A 40 22.62 -6.01 -4.16
C VAL A 40 21.59 -7.05 -4.65
N GLY A 41 21.91 -7.81 -5.71
CA GLY A 41 21.01 -8.81 -6.29
C GLY A 41 20.73 -9.98 -5.35
N VAL A 42 21.77 -10.50 -4.70
CA VAL A 42 21.67 -11.57 -3.70
C VAL A 42 21.00 -11.07 -2.42
N ASN A 43 21.32 -9.85 -1.98
CA ASN A 43 20.71 -9.27 -0.79
C ASN A 43 19.21 -8.99 -0.96
N LEU A 44 18.74 -8.58 -2.15
CA LEU A 44 17.31 -8.37 -2.42
C LEU A 44 16.48 -9.63 -2.14
N HIS A 45 16.93 -10.81 -2.57
CA HIS A 45 16.22 -12.06 -2.29
C HIS A 45 16.16 -12.35 -0.78
N LYS A 46 17.25 -12.08 -0.06
CA LYS A 46 17.31 -12.20 1.39
C LYS A 46 16.37 -11.19 2.09
N TYR A 47 16.32 -9.94 1.63
CA TYR A 47 15.40 -8.92 2.13
C TYR A 47 13.94 -9.33 1.97
N PHE A 48 13.53 -9.81 0.79
CA PHE A 48 12.16 -10.30 0.59
C PHE A 48 11.82 -11.46 1.54
N LYS A 49 12.75 -12.40 1.71
CA LYS A 49 12.59 -13.52 2.63
C LYS A 49 12.47 -13.06 4.09
N GLU A 50 13.27 -12.08 4.50
CA GLU A 50 13.24 -11.51 5.85
C GLU A 50 11.96 -10.70 6.09
N SER A 51 11.53 -9.86 5.14
CA SER A 51 10.27 -9.12 5.23
C SER A 51 9.05 -10.04 5.31
N TYR A 52 9.04 -11.14 4.54
CA TYR A 52 7.97 -12.12 4.61
C TYR A 52 7.92 -12.81 5.97
N ARG A 53 9.08 -13.17 6.53
CA ARG A 53 9.17 -13.73 7.89
C ARG A 53 8.71 -12.76 8.96
N GLU A 54 8.93 -11.45 8.79
CA GLU A 54 8.49 -10.43 9.74
C GLU A 54 6.98 -10.21 9.69
N ILE A 55 6.38 -10.23 8.49
CA ILE A 55 4.92 -10.17 8.31
C ILE A 55 4.26 -11.37 8.98
N GLN A 56 4.88 -12.55 8.95
CA GLN A 56 4.38 -13.73 9.65
C GLN A 56 4.44 -13.62 11.18
N LYS A 57 5.27 -12.72 11.72
CA LYS A 57 5.30 -12.41 13.17
C LYS A 57 4.25 -11.38 13.57
N VAL A 58 3.57 -10.75 12.62
CA VAL A 58 2.45 -9.86 12.93
C VAL A 58 1.33 -10.74 13.48
N VAL A 59 1.24 -10.75 14.80
CA VAL A 59 0.19 -11.48 15.52
C VAL A 59 -1.10 -10.70 15.27
N TRP A 60 -1.88 -11.16 14.30
CA TRP A 60 -3.16 -10.54 14.02
C TRP A 60 -4.06 -10.71 15.25
N PRO A 61 -4.60 -9.60 15.77
CA PRO A 61 -5.43 -9.63 16.96
C PRO A 61 -6.61 -10.58 16.74
N THR A 62 -7.02 -11.25 17.81
CA THR A 62 -8.09 -12.24 17.70
C THR A 62 -9.40 -11.52 17.32
N ARG A 63 -10.31 -12.19 16.60
CA ARG A 63 -11.61 -11.59 16.23
C ARG A 63 -12.38 -11.03 17.43
N LYS A 64 -12.15 -11.57 18.62
CA LYS A 64 -12.75 -11.12 19.87
C LYS A 64 -12.21 -9.75 20.31
N GLU A 65 -10.91 -9.52 20.22
CA GLU A 65 -10.28 -8.24 20.56
C GLU A 65 -10.68 -7.15 19.57
N THR A 66 -10.67 -7.44 18.26
CA THR A 66 -11.12 -6.49 17.24
C THR A 66 -12.57 -6.05 17.48
N MET A 67 -13.45 -7.00 17.82
CA MET A 67 -14.85 -6.70 18.11
C MET A 67 -15.05 -5.88 19.38
N GLN A 68 -14.23 -6.09 20.41
CA GLN A 68 -14.25 -5.25 21.62
C GLN A 68 -13.95 -3.79 21.28
N PHE A 69 -12.91 -3.54 20.49
CA PHE A 69 -12.58 -2.17 20.08
C PHE A 69 -13.71 -1.53 19.24
N THR A 70 -14.34 -2.28 18.33
CA THR A 70 -15.50 -1.78 17.59
C THR A 70 -16.65 -1.39 18.51
N TRP A 71 -16.99 -2.22 19.50
CA TRP A 71 -18.06 -1.92 20.45
C TRP A 71 -17.77 -0.71 21.32
N ILE A 72 -16.52 -0.54 21.77
CA ILE A 72 -16.09 0.64 22.52
C ILE A 72 -16.29 1.91 21.69
N VAL A 73 -15.85 1.91 20.42
CA VAL A 73 -16.03 3.04 19.52
C VAL A 73 -17.51 3.31 19.26
N PHE A 74 -18.32 2.26 19.07
CA PHE A 74 -19.75 2.40 18.83
C PHE A 74 -20.46 3.06 20.03
N LEU A 75 -20.15 2.61 21.24
CA LEU A 75 -20.67 3.21 22.47
C LEU A 75 -20.24 4.68 22.62
N PHE A 76 -18.97 4.98 22.33
CA PHE A 76 -18.44 6.34 22.38
C PHE A 76 -19.18 7.28 21.41
N VAL A 77 -19.40 6.85 20.17
CA VAL A 77 -20.12 7.64 19.16
C VAL A 77 -21.59 7.84 19.53
N ILE A 78 -22.25 6.84 20.11
CA ILE A 78 -23.63 6.98 20.61
C ILE A 78 -23.71 8.03 21.71
N ILE A 79 -22.79 8.00 22.69
CA ILE A 79 -22.75 8.96 23.78
C ILE A 79 -22.52 10.37 23.25
N LEU A 80 -21.56 10.55 22.34
CA LEU A 80 -21.31 11.84 21.71
C LEU A 80 -22.51 12.32 20.89
N GLY A 81 -23.16 11.44 20.13
CA GLY A 81 -24.36 11.78 19.36
C GLY A 81 -25.51 12.23 20.26
N LEU A 82 -25.74 11.53 21.38
CA LEU A 82 -26.75 11.92 22.37
C LEU A 82 -26.41 13.26 23.03
N PHE A 83 -25.13 13.49 23.36
CA PHE A 83 -24.67 14.74 23.94
C PHE A 83 -24.90 15.91 22.98
N LEU A 84 -24.47 15.78 21.72
CA LEU A 84 -24.70 16.80 20.70
C LEU A 84 -26.20 17.05 20.48
N TRP A 85 -27.00 15.98 20.37
CA TRP A 85 -28.44 16.11 20.25
C TRP A 85 -29.08 16.87 21.42
N ALA A 86 -28.64 16.61 22.65
CA ALA A 86 -29.13 17.30 23.85
C ALA A 86 -28.75 18.79 23.83
N VAL A 87 -27.51 19.11 23.46
CA VAL A 87 -27.03 20.50 23.33
C VAL A 87 -27.78 21.22 22.23
N ASP A 88 -27.91 20.64 21.04
CA ASP A 88 -28.60 21.23 19.90
C ASP A 88 -30.09 21.45 20.21
N SER A 89 -30.74 20.49 20.88
CA SER A 89 -32.13 20.62 21.33
C SER A 89 -32.29 21.70 22.39
N GLY A 90 -31.36 21.79 23.35
CA GLY A 90 -31.35 22.82 24.38
C GLY A 90 -31.12 24.21 23.81
N LEU A 91 -30.17 24.35 22.88
CA LEU A 91 -29.92 25.59 22.14
C LEU A 91 -31.15 25.98 21.32
N ALA A 92 -31.75 25.04 20.58
CA ALA A 92 -32.98 25.29 19.83
C ALA A 92 -34.11 25.78 20.75
N TRP A 93 -34.32 25.14 21.90
CA TRP A 93 -35.33 25.57 22.87
C TRP A 93 -35.08 27.00 23.38
N ILE A 94 -33.83 27.34 23.72
CA ILE A 94 -33.46 28.69 24.18
C ILE A 94 -33.65 29.72 23.05
N LEU A 95 -33.16 29.43 21.86
CA LEU A 95 -33.24 30.35 20.72
C LEU A 95 -34.70 30.58 20.29
N TYR A 96 -35.49 29.52 20.12
CA TYR A 96 -36.90 29.62 19.71
C TYR A 96 -37.79 30.17 20.83
N GLY A 97 -37.56 29.77 22.09
CA GLY A 97 -38.38 30.17 23.23
C GLY A 97 -38.10 31.58 23.74
N VAL A 98 -36.84 32.00 23.80
CA VAL A 98 -36.43 33.28 24.41
C VAL A 98 -36.26 34.39 23.38
N ILE A 99 -35.68 34.09 22.21
CA ILE A 99 -35.31 35.14 21.23
C ILE A 99 -36.41 35.32 20.17
N LEU A 100 -37.04 34.24 19.71
CA LEU A 100 -38.04 34.31 18.63
C LEU A 100 -39.48 34.53 19.15
N GLY A 101 -39.71 34.50 20.46
CA GLY A 101 -40.98 34.93 21.07
C GLY A 101 -42.22 34.23 20.50
N LYS A 102 -42.10 33.00 20.00
CA LYS A 102 -43.28 32.22 19.61
C LYS A 102 -43.86 31.60 20.87
N GLY A 103 -44.52 32.46 21.65
CA GLY A 103 -45.49 32.06 22.66
C GLY A 103 -46.76 31.56 21.97
N SER A 104 -47.29 30.48 22.54
CA SER A 104 -48.53 29.78 22.14
C SER A 104 -48.50 28.99 20.85
#